data_AF-A0A6I5ECN6-F1
#
_entry.id   AF-A0A6I5ECN6-F1
#
_cell.length_a   1.000
_cell.length_b   1.000
_cell.length_c   1.000
_cell.angle_alpha   90.00
_cell.angle_beta   90.00
_cell.angle_gamma   90.00
#
_symmetry.space_group_name_H-M   'P 1'
#
loop_
_entity.id
_entity.type
_entity.pdbx_description
1 polymer ?
#
loop_
_entity_poly.entity_id
_entity_poly.type
_entity_poly.pdbx_seq_one_letter_code
_entity_poly.pdbx_strand_id
1 'polypeptide(L)'
;MPEPREPEGAIAATGMGGAMDLATSEAATLERIPGGPEGTGPQGKPRSLWSDAWRDLRRNPVFIISALVILFLVFISVWPSLIAPGSPLKCDLAKAQEGPAPGHPFGYDGQGCNVYTRTVYGARVSVTVGVCATLGVAILGSVLGGLAGFFGGVPDSFLSRVTDVFFAIPVVLGGLVLLSVVTSNTVWPVVGFMVLLGWPQISRIARGSVITAKQNDYVQAARALGASNSRMLLRHIAPNAVAPVIVVATIALGTYIALEATLSYLGVGLKPPTVSWGIDISAASPYIRTAPHALLWPAGALAVTVLAFIMLGDAVRDALDPKLR
;
A
#
# COMPACT_ATOMS: atom_id res chain seq x y z
N MET A 1 69.10 0.11 42.77
CA MET A 1 69.76 1.23 43.48
C MET A 1 69.48 2.51 42.70
N PRO A 2 69.26 3.65 43.39
CA PRO A 2 68.45 4.77 42.89
C PRO A 2 69.29 5.99 42.49
N GLU A 3 68.73 6.86 41.63
CA GLU A 3 69.09 8.27 41.43
C GLU A 3 67.91 8.98 40.72
N PRO A 4 67.77 10.31 40.79
CA PRO A 4 67.71 11.15 42.00
C PRO A 4 66.51 12.12 41.98
N ARG A 5 66.29 12.81 43.12
CA ARG A 5 65.28 13.85 43.36
C ARG A 5 65.62 15.17 42.65
N GLU A 6 64.58 15.93 42.30
CA GLU A 6 64.58 17.38 42.24
C GLU A 6 63.60 17.97 43.29
N PRO A 7 63.77 19.25 43.69
CA PRO A 7 63.80 19.63 45.10
C PRO A 7 62.51 20.23 45.67
N GLU A 8 62.55 20.32 47.00
CA GLU A 8 61.68 21.03 47.92
C GLU A 8 61.25 22.44 47.47
N GLY A 9 59.96 22.69 47.67
CA GLY A 9 59.40 24.00 47.96
C GLY A 9 58.35 23.84 49.06
N ALA A 10 58.81 23.62 50.29
CA ALA A 10 58.03 23.78 51.51
C ALA A 10 57.82 25.31 51.75
N ILE A 11 56.87 25.89 52.51
CA ILE A 11 56.09 25.50 53.68
C ILE A 11 54.82 26.39 53.74
N ALA A 12 53.70 25.76 54.08
CA ALA A 12 52.45 26.19 54.75
C ALA A 12 51.99 27.66 54.79
N ALA A 13 50.67 27.84 54.64
CA ALA A 13 49.85 28.49 55.68
C ALA A 13 48.38 28.05 55.56
N THR A 14 47.90 27.40 56.62
CA THR A 14 46.48 27.21 56.93
C THR A 14 45.77 28.56 56.98
N GLY A 15 44.85 28.80 56.05
CA GLY A 15 43.93 29.95 56.05
C GLY A 15 42.51 29.47 55.77
N MET A 16 41.57 29.92 56.60
CA MET A 16 40.13 29.60 56.57
C MET A 16 39.43 30.12 55.29
N GLY A 17 39.78 29.61 54.11
CA GLY A 17 39.22 30.03 52.82
C GLY A 17 38.49 28.93 52.03
N GLY A 18 38.82 27.66 52.26
CA GLY A 18 38.36 26.57 51.37
C GLY A 18 36.84 26.35 51.35
N ALA A 19 36.13 26.59 52.45
CA ALA A 19 34.68 26.42 52.50
C ALA A 19 33.92 27.60 51.86
N MET A 20 34.50 28.81 51.90
CA MET A 20 33.89 30.00 51.30
C MET A 20 34.09 30.04 49.79
N ASP A 21 35.26 29.57 49.31
CA ASP A 21 35.57 29.46 47.87
C ASP A 21 34.75 28.37 47.16
N LEU A 22 34.41 27.28 47.86
CA LEU A 22 33.50 26.27 47.32
C LEU A 22 32.07 26.82 47.21
N ALA A 23 31.61 27.55 48.23
CA ALA A 23 30.27 28.15 48.24
C ALA A 23 30.10 29.29 47.21
N THR A 24 31.14 30.08 46.94
CA THR A 24 31.11 31.08 45.86
C THR A 24 31.19 30.45 44.47
N SER A 25 31.87 29.31 44.31
CA SER A 25 31.86 28.54 43.06
C SER A 25 30.50 27.89 42.78
N GLU A 26 29.81 27.40 43.81
CA GLU A 26 28.45 26.86 43.72
C GLU A 26 27.40 27.96 43.48
N ALA A 27 27.55 29.12 44.11
CA ALA A 27 26.68 30.27 43.86
C ALA A 27 26.85 30.81 42.42
N ALA A 28 28.08 30.87 41.90
CA ALA A 28 28.35 31.30 40.52
C ALA A 28 27.87 30.29 39.46
N THR A 29 27.72 29.00 39.81
CA THR A 29 27.14 27.99 38.92
C THR A 29 25.62 27.96 38.96
N LEU A 30 24.99 28.37 40.06
CA LEU A 30 23.53 28.50 40.19
C LEU A 30 22.97 29.79 39.56
N GLU A 31 23.78 30.86 39.47
CA GLU A 31 23.37 32.12 38.85
C GLU A 31 23.55 32.13 37.31
N ARG A 32 24.15 31.07 36.76
CA ARG A 32 24.13 30.81 35.32
C ARG A 32 22.77 30.24 34.95
N ILE A 33 21.80 31.13 34.72
CA ILE A 33 20.56 30.80 34.00
C ILE A 33 21.00 30.01 32.77
N PRO A 34 20.61 28.72 32.64
CA PRO A 34 20.90 27.99 31.42
C PRO A 34 20.21 28.78 30.32
N GLY A 35 20.98 29.31 29.38
CA GLY A 35 20.42 29.93 28.20
C GLY A 35 19.39 28.97 27.63
N GLY A 36 18.11 29.34 27.76
CA GLY A 36 17.04 28.66 27.05
C GLY A 36 17.45 28.60 25.58
N PRO A 37 17.11 27.53 24.86
CA PRO A 37 17.67 27.28 23.54
C PRO A 37 17.55 28.55 22.67
N GLU A 38 18.70 29.17 22.38
CA GLU A 38 18.84 30.18 21.33
C GLU A 38 18.63 29.45 20.01
N GLY A 39 17.36 29.28 19.69
CA GLY A 39 16.86 28.59 18.52
C GLY A 39 15.66 29.33 17.94
N THR A 40 15.72 30.66 17.87
CA THR A 40 14.83 31.46 17.02
C THR A 40 15.35 31.49 15.58
N GLY A 41 15.76 30.33 15.06
CA GLY A 41 15.65 30.11 13.61
C GLY A 41 14.15 30.18 13.26
N PRO A 42 13.75 30.69 12.08
CA PRO A 42 12.35 30.78 11.73
C PRO A 42 11.72 29.40 11.91
N GLN A 43 10.84 29.26 12.91
CA GLN A 43 10.04 28.05 13.10
C GLN A 43 9.23 27.89 11.82
N GLY A 44 9.73 27.04 10.92
CA GLY A 44 9.05 26.74 9.67
C GLY A 44 7.63 26.32 10.02
N LYS A 45 6.65 26.90 9.33
CA LYS A 45 5.22 26.60 9.52
C LYS A 45 5.04 25.10 9.82
N PRO A 46 4.28 24.71 10.86
CA PRO A 46 4.05 23.30 11.19
C PRO A 46 3.62 22.58 9.91
N ARG A 47 4.50 21.72 9.41
CA ARG A 47 4.34 21.13 8.09
C ARG A 47 3.25 20.08 8.18
N SER A 48 2.37 20.08 7.19
CA SER A 48 1.36 19.04 7.03
C SER A 48 2.06 17.69 6.88
N LEU A 49 1.60 16.66 7.61
CA LEU A 49 2.11 15.28 7.51
C LEU A 49 2.22 14.81 6.05
N TRP A 50 1.25 15.20 5.22
CA TRP A 50 1.21 14.90 3.79
C TRP A 50 2.32 15.58 2.99
N SER A 51 2.68 16.81 3.35
CA SER A 51 3.76 17.55 2.66
C SER A 51 5.12 16.95 2.94
N ASP A 52 5.33 16.42 4.14
CA ASP A 52 6.61 15.78 4.49
C ASP A 52 6.68 14.37 3.92
N ALA A 53 5.59 13.61 3.99
CA ALA A 53 5.49 12.30 3.33
C ALA A 53 5.80 12.41 1.83
N TRP A 54 5.26 13.43 1.14
CA TRP A 54 5.55 13.65 -0.28
C TRP A 54 7.03 13.97 -0.56
N ARG A 55 7.70 14.70 0.33
CA ARG A 55 9.13 15.02 0.16
C ARG A 55 9.99 13.77 0.26
N ASP A 56 9.70 12.92 1.24
CA ASP A 56 10.44 11.68 1.47
C ASP A 56 10.18 10.70 0.32
N LEU A 57 8.92 10.59 -0.09
CA LEU A 57 8.49 9.68 -1.16
C LEU A 57 9.16 10.00 -2.50
N ARG A 58 9.27 11.28 -2.88
CA ARG A 58 9.94 11.69 -4.14
C ARG A 58 11.44 11.42 -4.17
N ARG A 59 12.07 11.15 -3.04
CA ARG A 59 13.49 10.79 -2.94
C ARG A 59 13.71 9.29 -2.86
N ASN A 60 12.65 8.50 -2.64
CA ASN A 60 12.75 7.06 -2.52
C ASN A 60 12.85 6.41 -3.92
N PRO A 61 13.96 5.70 -4.24
CA PRO A 61 14.12 5.05 -5.54
C PRO A 61 13.07 3.96 -5.79
N VAL A 62 12.63 3.24 -4.75
CA VAL A 62 11.57 2.23 -4.83
C VAL A 62 10.28 2.86 -5.33
N PHE A 63 9.90 4.02 -4.75
CA PHE A 63 8.73 4.76 -5.19
C PHE A 63 8.84 5.18 -6.65
N ILE A 64 9.98 5.73 -7.07
CA ILE A 64 10.16 6.23 -8.44
C ILE A 64 10.04 5.08 -9.45
N ILE A 65 10.71 3.95 -9.21
CA ILE A 65 10.67 2.79 -10.10
C ILE A 65 9.25 2.25 -10.20
N SER A 66 8.59 2.01 -9.06
CA SER A 66 7.21 1.51 -9.03
C SER A 66 6.23 2.47 -9.69
N ALA A 67 6.37 3.78 -9.45
CA ALA A 67 5.53 4.80 -10.06
C ALA A 67 5.69 4.85 -11.58
N LEU A 68 6.92 4.71 -12.11
CA LEU A 68 7.17 4.66 -13.55
C LEU A 68 6.57 3.41 -14.19
N VAL A 69 6.70 2.24 -13.55
CA VAL A 69 6.09 1.00 -14.03
C VAL A 69 4.57 1.10 -14.03
N ILE A 70 3.97 1.61 -12.95
CA ILE A 70 2.52 1.81 -12.87
C ILE A 70 2.05 2.83 -13.89
N LEU A 71 2.78 3.92 -14.10
CA LEU A 71 2.44 4.92 -15.12
C LEU A 71 2.44 4.30 -16.53
N PHE A 72 3.45 3.48 -16.83
CA PHE A 72 3.49 2.71 -18.08
C PHE A 72 2.30 1.75 -18.18
N LEU A 73 1.98 1.00 -17.12
CA LEU A 73 0.84 0.08 -17.10
C LEU A 73 -0.52 0.78 -17.26
N VAL A 74 -0.69 1.96 -16.66
CA VAL A 74 -1.88 2.79 -16.85
C VAL A 74 -1.95 3.27 -18.29
N PHE A 75 -0.84 3.73 -18.87
CA PHE A 75 -0.78 4.15 -20.27
C PHE A 75 -1.20 3.02 -21.22
N ILE A 76 -0.62 1.82 -21.08
CA ILE A 76 -0.98 0.67 -21.94
C ILE A 76 -2.41 0.19 -21.69
N SER A 77 -2.92 0.33 -20.47
CA SER A 77 -4.30 -0.05 -20.12
C SER A 77 -5.34 0.90 -20.72
N VAL A 78 -5.07 2.21 -20.72
CA VAL A 78 -5.99 3.20 -21.28
C VAL A 78 -5.92 3.19 -22.80
N TRP A 79 -4.73 3.13 -23.39
CA TRP A 79 -4.53 3.19 -24.85
C TRP A 79 -3.76 1.97 -25.40
N PRO A 80 -4.30 0.75 -25.29
CA PRO A 80 -3.63 -0.46 -25.77
C PRO A 80 -3.42 -0.42 -27.30
N SER A 81 -4.33 0.20 -28.05
CA SER A 81 -4.25 0.31 -29.51
C SER A 81 -3.11 1.20 -30.01
N LEU A 82 -2.55 2.08 -29.18
CA LEU A 82 -1.37 2.89 -29.54
C LEU A 82 -0.09 2.05 -29.57
N ILE A 83 -0.06 0.97 -28.81
CA ILE A 83 1.10 0.09 -28.66
C ILE A 83 0.92 -1.18 -29.48
N ALA A 84 -0.29 -1.76 -29.42
CA ALA A 84 -0.67 -2.96 -30.14
C ALA A 84 -1.92 -2.66 -31.01
N PRO A 85 -1.77 -2.18 -32.25
CA PRO A 85 -2.90 -1.79 -33.11
C PRO A 85 -3.74 -2.98 -33.61
N GLY A 86 -3.31 -4.22 -33.40
CA GLY A 86 -4.04 -5.43 -33.79
C GLY A 86 -5.21 -5.77 -32.85
N SER A 87 -6.11 -6.65 -33.30
CA SER A 87 -7.16 -7.21 -32.45
C SER A 87 -6.62 -8.39 -31.61
N PRO A 88 -6.84 -8.42 -30.28
CA PRO A 88 -6.42 -9.55 -29.44
C PRO A 88 -7.26 -10.82 -29.65
N LEU A 89 -8.37 -10.71 -30.39
CA LEU A 89 -9.28 -11.82 -30.72
C LEU A 89 -9.07 -12.35 -32.15
N LYS A 90 -8.18 -11.72 -32.93
CA LYS A 90 -7.85 -12.21 -34.26
C LYS A 90 -6.78 -13.30 -34.13
N CYS A 91 -7.19 -14.53 -34.41
CA CYS A 91 -6.35 -15.71 -34.26
C CYS A 91 -6.29 -16.47 -35.59
N ASP A 92 -5.12 -17.05 -35.89
CA ASP A 92 -4.86 -17.84 -37.08
C ASP A 92 -4.25 -19.18 -36.66
N LEU A 93 -5.06 -20.24 -36.68
CA LEU A 93 -4.66 -21.56 -36.20
C LEU A 93 -3.47 -22.14 -36.96
N ALA A 94 -3.22 -21.69 -38.20
CA ALA A 94 -2.04 -22.11 -38.96
C ALA A 94 -0.72 -21.67 -38.29
N LYS A 95 -0.77 -20.63 -37.45
CA LYS A 95 0.37 -20.07 -36.71
C LYS A 95 0.41 -20.49 -35.25
N ALA A 96 -0.44 -21.45 -34.84
CA ALA A 96 -0.51 -21.86 -33.45
C ALA A 96 0.88 -22.27 -32.94
N GLN A 97 1.22 -21.77 -31.75
CA GLN A 97 2.48 -22.07 -31.07
C GLN A 97 3.76 -21.57 -31.77
N GLU A 98 3.64 -20.82 -32.87
CA GLU A 98 4.79 -20.19 -33.50
C GLU A 98 5.47 -19.20 -32.55
N GLY A 99 6.80 -19.21 -32.56
CA GLY A 99 7.62 -18.30 -31.76
C GLY A 99 7.61 -16.85 -32.27
N PRO A 100 8.48 -15.99 -31.71
CA PRO A 100 8.63 -14.62 -32.15
C PRO A 100 8.86 -14.49 -33.66
N ALA A 101 8.12 -13.59 -34.30
CA ALA A 101 8.24 -13.27 -35.72
C ALA A 101 8.23 -11.75 -35.93
N PRO A 102 8.69 -11.24 -37.09
CA PRO A 102 8.60 -9.82 -37.41
C PRO A 102 7.15 -9.30 -37.26
N GLY A 103 6.96 -8.23 -36.48
CA GLY A 103 5.63 -7.69 -36.13
C GLY A 103 4.89 -8.44 -35.02
N HIS A 104 5.42 -9.58 -34.56
CA HIS A 104 4.85 -10.44 -33.52
C HIS A 104 5.95 -10.83 -32.52
N PRO A 105 6.46 -9.87 -31.72
CA PRO A 105 7.67 -10.06 -30.90
C PRO A 105 7.52 -11.13 -29.82
N PHE A 106 6.29 -11.43 -29.39
CA PHE A 106 6.02 -12.46 -28.38
C PHE A 106 5.50 -13.77 -28.98
N GLY A 107 5.41 -13.88 -30.32
CA GLY A 107 4.87 -15.04 -31.01
C GLY A 107 3.35 -15.20 -30.86
N TYR A 108 2.91 -16.45 -31.03
CA TYR A 108 1.50 -16.83 -31.04
C TYR A 108 1.19 -17.89 -29.97
N ASP A 109 -0.05 -17.87 -29.47
CA ASP A 109 -0.54 -18.84 -28.49
C ASP A 109 -1.04 -20.14 -29.15
N GLY A 110 -1.57 -21.06 -28.34
CA GLY A 110 -2.10 -22.34 -28.82
C GLY A 110 -3.33 -22.24 -29.72
N GLN A 111 -3.94 -21.07 -29.88
CA GLN A 111 -5.03 -20.80 -30.83
C GLN A 111 -4.57 -19.93 -32.01
N GLY A 112 -3.28 -19.56 -32.05
CA GLY A 112 -2.73 -18.71 -33.09
C GLY A 112 -3.04 -17.22 -32.91
N CYS A 113 -3.40 -16.79 -31.70
CA CYS A 113 -3.59 -15.37 -31.38
C CYS A 113 -2.24 -14.73 -31.04
N ASN A 114 -2.07 -13.44 -31.37
CA ASN A 114 -0.84 -12.69 -31.08
C ASN A 114 -0.66 -12.45 -29.57
N VAL A 115 0.34 -13.09 -28.96
CA VAL A 115 0.62 -13.02 -27.50
C VAL A 115 0.95 -11.60 -27.06
N TYR A 116 1.63 -10.80 -27.89
CA TYR A 116 1.97 -9.41 -27.57
C TYR A 116 0.71 -8.56 -27.45
N THR A 117 -0.16 -8.62 -28.46
CA THR A 117 -1.43 -7.89 -28.44
C THR A 117 -2.30 -8.33 -27.27
N ARG A 118 -2.40 -9.64 -27.00
CA ARG A 118 -3.15 -10.16 -25.86
C ARG A 118 -2.59 -9.68 -24.52
N THR A 119 -1.27 -9.71 -24.34
CA THR A 119 -0.61 -9.26 -23.11
C THR A 119 -0.88 -7.76 -22.84
N VAL A 120 -0.83 -6.91 -23.87
CA VAL A 120 -1.14 -5.48 -23.76
C VAL A 120 -2.62 -5.24 -23.43
N TYR A 121 -3.55 -5.89 -24.15
CA TYR A 121 -4.98 -5.74 -23.89
C TYR A 121 -5.42 -6.36 -22.55
N GLY A 122 -4.75 -7.42 -22.11
CA GLY A 122 -4.97 -8.07 -20.82
C GLY A 122 -4.71 -7.14 -19.64
N ALA A 123 -3.72 -6.24 -19.77
CA ALA A 123 -3.41 -5.24 -18.76
C ALA A 123 -4.64 -4.38 -18.42
N ARG A 124 -5.38 -3.93 -19.43
CA ARG A 124 -6.59 -3.10 -19.25
C ARG A 124 -7.60 -3.79 -18.34
N VAL A 125 -7.91 -5.04 -18.62
CA VAL A 125 -8.95 -5.77 -17.88
C VAL A 125 -8.48 -6.09 -16.46
N SER A 126 -7.30 -6.69 -16.32
CA SER A 126 -6.77 -7.09 -15.00
C SER A 126 -6.56 -5.89 -14.09
N VAL A 127 -6.02 -4.77 -14.60
CA VAL A 127 -5.86 -3.52 -13.83
C VAL A 127 -7.22 -2.91 -13.48
N THR A 128 -8.18 -2.88 -14.40
CA THR A 128 -9.52 -2.34 -14.12
C THR A 128 -10.22 -3.11 -13.01
N VAL A 129 -10.20 -4.45 -13.05
CA VAL A 129 -10.78 -5.29 -12.00
C VAL A 129 -10.11 -5.03 -10.66
N GLY A 130 -8.78 -5.02 -10.62
CA GLY A 130 -8.02 -4.72 -9.40
C GLY A 130 -8.37 -3.36 -8.80
N VAL A 131 -8.38 -2.31 -9.62
CA VAL A 131 -8.72 -0.94 -9.18
C VAL A 131 -10.15 -0.86 -8.66
N CYS A 132 -11.14 -1.38 -9.41
CA CYS A 132 -12.54 -1.34 -9.00
C CYS A 132 -12.79 -2.14 -7.71
N ALA A 133 -12.17 -3.31 -7.58
CA ALA A 133 -12.24 -4.12 -6.36
C ALA A 133 -11.63 -3.39 -5.16
N THR A 134 -10.42 -2.84 -5.31
CA THR A 134 -9.76 -2.06 -4.26
C THR A 134 -10.60 -0.88 -3.83
N LEU A 135 -11.14 -0.10 -4.78
CA LEU A 135 -11.98 1.05 -4.45
C LEU A 135 -13.24 0.65 -3.68
N GLY A 136 -13.94 -0.40 -4.14
CA GLY A 136 -15.14 -0.88 -3.46
C GLY A 136 -14.84 -1.40 -2.04
N VAL A 137 -13.77 -2.19 -1.89
CA VAL A 137 -13.29 -2.68 -0.60
C VAL A 137 -12.88 -1.54 0.32
N ALA A 138 -12.11 -0.58 -0.21
CA ALA A 138 -11.60 0.56 0.56
C ALA A 138 -12.75 1.42 1.07
N ILE A 139 -13.73 1.75 0.22
CA ILE A 139 -14.89 2.55 0.59
C ILE A 139 -15.75 1.81 1.63
N LEU A 140 -16.17 0.57 1.33
CA LEU A 140 -17.04 -0.21 2.20
C LEU A 140 -16.37 -0.47 3.56
N GLY A 141 -15.12 -0.93 3.53
CA GLY A 141 -14.34 -1.19 4.73
C GLY A 141 -14.11 0.07 5.56
N SER A 142 -13.74 1.19 4.95
CA SER A 142 -13.47 2.43 5.68
C SER A 142 -14.72 3.00 6.35
N VAL A 143 -15.86 2.94 5.66
CA VAL A 143 -17.14 3.41 6.21
C VAL A 143 -17.55 2.54 7.40
N LEU A 144 -17.60 1.22 7.23
CA LEU A 144 -18.03 0.31 8.30
C LEU A 144 -17.06 0.33 9.49
N GLY A 145 -15.76 0.24 9.22
CA GLY A 145 -14.71 0.25 10.24
C GLY A 145 -14.61 1.59 10.96
N GLY A 146 -14.71 2.70 10.21
CA GLY A 146 -14.68 4.03 10.79
C GLY A 146 -15.88 4.32 11.70
N LEU A 147 -17.08 3.90 11.31
CA LEU A 147 -18.28 4.01 12.14
C LEU A 147 -18.14 3.14 13.41
N ALA A 148 -17.68 1.90 13.27
CA ALA A 148 -17.49 0.99 14.41
C ALA A 148 -16.44 1.52 15.40
N GLY A 149 -15.31 2.02 14.92
CA GLY A 149 -14.27 2.61 15.77
C GLY A 149 -14.72 3.91 16.45
N PHE A 150 -15.58 4.70 15.80
CA PHE A 150 -16.05 5.97 16.34
C PHE A 150 -17.10 5.77 17.44
N PHE A 151 -18.14 4.96 17.18
CA PHE A 151 -19.23 4.73 18.11
C PHE A 151 -18.90 3.70 19.20
N GLY A 152 -18.15 2.64 18.86
CA GLY A 152 -17.82 1.56 19.78
C GLY A 152 -19.05 0.77 20.27
N GLY A 153 -18.88 -0.01 21.32
CA GLY A 153 -19.96 -0.71 22.03
C GLY A 153 -20.54 -1.92 21.28
N VAL A 154 -21.87 -2.08 21.35
CA VAL A 154 -22.58 -3.22 20.76
C VAL A 154 -22.48 -3.27 19.21
N PRO A 155 -22.67 -2.17 18.46
CA PRO A 155 -22.52 -2.18 16.99
C PRO A 155 -21.13 -2.61 16.54
N ASP A 156 -20.09 -2.16 17.26
CA ASP A 156 -18.70 -2.54 17.02
C ASP A 156 -18.45 -4.04 17.29
N SER A 157 -19.02 -4.54 18.39
CA SER A 157 -18.93 -5.96 18.74
C SER A 157 -19.62 -6.84 17.70
N PHE A 158 -20.82 -6.45 17.24
CA PHE A 158 -21.54 -7.16 16.17
C PHE A 158 -20.75 -7.15 14.86
N LEU A 159 -20.25 -5.97 14.43
CA LEU A 159 -19.45 -5.87 13.21
C LEU A 159 -18.19 -6.74 13.30
N SER A 160 -17.53 -6.77 14.45
CA SER A 160 -16.36 -7.61 14.69
C SER A 160 -16.68 -9.10 14.49
N ARG A 161 -17.81 -9.58 15.02
CA ARG A 161 -18.26 -10.97 14.79
C ARG A 161 -18.57 -11.26 13.33
N VAL A 162 -19.21 -10.34 12.63
CA VAL A 162 -19.42 -10.47 11.18
C VAL A 162 -18.07 -10.58 10.48
N THR A 163 -17.10 -9.69 10.77
CA THR A 163 -15.77 -9.78 10.13
C THR A 163 -15.04 -11.09 10.42
N ASP A 164 -15.16 -11.65 11.63
CA ASP A 164 -14.54 -12.92 12.00
C ASP A 164 -15.10 -14.09 11.17
N VAL A 165 -16.41 -14.09 10.87
CA VAL A 165 -17.03 -15.09 9.99
C VAL A 165 -16.45 -15.03 8.58
N PHE A 166 -16.26 -13.83 8.02
CA PHE A 166 -15.67 -13.68 6.69
C PHE A 166 -14.21 -14.15 6.64
N PHE A 167 -13.42 -13.91 7.70
CA PHE A 167 -12.04 -14.41 7.76
C PHE A 167 -11.92 -15.93 7.85
N ALA A 168 -12.96 -16.63 8.30
CA ALA A 168 -13.00 -18.08 8.28
C ALA A 168 -13.17 -18.66 6.87
N ILE A 169 -13.61 -17.86 5.89
CA ILE A 169 -13.84 -18.30 4.51
C ILE A 169 -12.55 -18.16 3.70
N PRO A 170 -11.99 -19.26 3.16
CA PRO A 170 -10.86 -19.17 2.25
C PRO A 170 -11.30 -18.48 0.95
N VAL A 171 -10.70 -17.34 0.62
CA VAL A 171 -11.15 -16.47 -0.48
C VAL A 171 -11.22 -17.23 -1.80
N VAL A 172 -10.24 -18.06 -2.14
CA VAL A 172 -10.25 -18.85 -3.38
C VAL A 172 -11.42 -19.85 -3.41
N LEU A 173 -11.66 -20.56 -2.30
CA LEU A 173 -12.80 -21.50 -2.21
C LEU A 173 -14.13 -20.77 -2.28
N GLY A 174 -14.26 -19.62 -1.60
CA GLY A 174 -15.43 -18.76 -1.71
C GLY A 174 -15.68 -18.30 -3.14
N GLY A 175 -14.62 -17.96 -3.89
CA GLY A 175 -14.70 -17.59 -5.30
C GLY A 175 -15.16 -18.75 -6.17
N LEU A 176 -14.63 -19.96 -5.96
CA LEU A 176 -15.05 -21.16 -6.69
C LEU A 176 -16.56 -21.42 -6.49
N VAL A 177 -17.05 -21.34 -5.26
CA VAL A 177 -18.47 -21.61 -4.96
C VAL A 177 -19.37 -20.49 -5.50
N LEU A 178 -19.05 -19.22 -5.23
CA LEU A 178 -19.92 -18.10 -5.57
C LEU A 178 -19.91 -17.76 -7.07
N LEU A 179 -18.76 -17.88 -7.75
CA LEU A 179 -18.64 -17.50 -9.15
C LEU A 179 -18.94 -18.66 -10.11
N SER A 180 -18.92 -19.93 -9.67
CA SER A 180 -19.24 -21.07 -10.55
C SER A 180 -20.69 -21.05 -11.06
N VAL A 181 -21.63 -20.54 -10.24
CA VAL A 181 -23.05 -20.43 -10.59
C VAL A 181 -23.37 -19.15 -11.37
N VAL A 182 -22.42 -18.22 -11.48
CA VAL A 182 -22.62 -16.96 -12.20
C VAL A 182 -22.42 -17.17 -13.69
N THR A 183 -23.45 -16.79 -14.47
CA THR A 183 -23.45 -16.91 -15.94
C THR A 183 -23.05 -15.63 -16.68
N SER A 184 -22.87 -14.51 -15.96
CA SER A 184 -22.47 -13.24 -16.56
C SER A 184 -21.02 -13.26 -17.02
N ASN A 185 -20.77 -12.80 -18.26
CA ASN A 185 -19.43 -12.67 -18.84
C ASN A 185 -18.79 -11.29 -18.59
N THR A 186 -19.38 -10.49 -17.70
CA THR A 186 -18.87 -9.15 -17.36
C THR A 186 -17.86 -9.23 -16.21
N VAL A 187 -17.11 -8.14 -15.99
CA VAL A 187 -16.15 -8.05 -14.88
C VAL A 187 -16.81 -7.86 -13.50
N TRP A 188 -18.07 -7.40 -13.48
CA TRP A 188 -18.75 -6.95 -12.27
C TRP A 188 -18.98 -8.04 -11.21
N PRO A 189 -19.32 -9.30 -11.54
CA PRO A 189 -19.44 -10.35 -10.53
C PRO A 189 -18.13 -10.62 -9.80
N VAL A 190 -17.00 -10.62 -10.53
CA VAL A 190 -15.66 -10.80 -9.94
C VAL A 190 -15.32 -9.64 -9.01
N VAL A 191 -15.58 -8.39 -9.44
CA VAL A 191 -15.41 -7.21 -8.60
C VAL A 191 -16.29 -7.26 -7.35
N GLY A 192 -17.59 -7.56 -7.51
CA GLY A 192 -18.55 -7.65 -6.41
C GLY A 192 -18.18 -8.73 -5.39
N PHE A 193 -17.70 -9.88 -5.87
CA PHE A 193 -17.17 -10.95 -5.03
C PHE A 193 -15.97 -10.48 -4.18
N MET A 194 -15.01 -9.80 -4.81
CA MET A 194 -13.85 -9.26 -4.08
C MET A 194 -14.25 -8.19 -3.07
N VAL A 195 -15.22 -7.33 -3.40
CA VAL A 195 -15.77 -6.34 -2.46
C VAL A 195 -16.44 -7.02 -1.27
N LEU A 196 -17.24 -8.06 -1.53
CA LEU A 196 -17.97 -8.82 -0.51
C LEU A 196 -17.02 -9.52 0.47
N LEU A 197 -15.91 -10.10 0.01
CA LEU A 197 -14.98 -10.79 0.91
C LEU A 197 -13.81 -9.93 1.40
N GLY A 198 -13.50 -8.83 0.72
CA GLY A 198 -12.31 -8.01 1.01
C GLY A 198 -12.51 -6.91 2.04
N TRP A 199 -13.74 -6.40 2.22
CA TRP A 199 -14.04 -5.31 3.16
C TRP A 199 -13.62 -5.55 4.63
N PRO A 200 -13.63 -6.78 5.20
CA PRO A 200 -13.31 -6.99 6.61
C PRO A 200 -11.89 -6.54 6.99
N GLN A 201 -10.91 -6.77 6.10
CA GLN A 201 -9.51 -6.39 6.34
C GLN A 201 -9.35 -4.88 6.46
N ILE A 202 -9.89 -4.12 5.49
CA ILE A 202 -9.87 -2.66 5.55
C ILE A 202 -10.70 -2.14 6.71
N SER A 203 -11.86 -2.74 7.00
CA SER A 203 -12.70 -2.36 8.14
C SER A 203 -11.96 -2.43 9.47
N ARG A 204 -11.22 -3.53 9.70
CA ARG A 204 -10.41 -3.70 10.91
C ARG A 204 -9.33 -2.61 11.04
N ILE A 205 -8.68 -2.24 9.94
CA ILE A 205 -7.63 -1.22 9.90
C ILE A 205 -8.20 0.18 10.12
N ALA A 206 -9.29 0.51 9.43
CA ALA A 206 -10.00 1.78 9.59
C ALA A 206 -10.51 1.95 11.03
N ARG A 207 -11.07 0.88 11.61
CA ARG A 207 -11.50 0.85 13.02
C ARG A 207 -10.35 1.17 13.98
N GLY A 208 -9.22 0.46 13.88
CA GLY A 208 -8.06 0.71 14.74
C GLY A 208 -7.50 2.13 14.59
N SER A 209 -7.45 2.62 13.35
CA SER A 209 -6.99 3.98 13.04
C SER A 209 -7.91 5.06 13.64
N VAL A 210 -9.23 4.85 13.56
CA VAL A 210 -10.22 5.76 14.17
C VAL A 210 -10.16 5.72 15.69
N ILE A 211 -10.04 4.54 16.32
CA ILE A 211 -9.90 4.42 17.78
C ILE A 211 -8.67 5.19 18.27
N THR A 212 -7.54 5.03 17.58
CA THR A 212 -6.29 5.73 17.91
C THR A 212 -6.44 7.24 17.71
N ALA A 213 -6.94 7.68 16.55
CA ALA A 213 -7.11 9.09 16.25
C ALA A 213 -8.11 9.80 17.19
N LYS A 214 -9.12 9.08 17.70
CA LYS A 214 -10.10 9.59 18.67
C LYS A 214 -9.47 9.94 20.03
N GLN A 215 -8.32 9.35 20.36
CA GLN A 215 -7.62 9.62 21.63
C GLN A 215 -6.71 10.85 21.59
N ASN A 216 -6.49 11.46 20.42
CA ASN A 216 -5.61 12.62 20.28
C ASN A 216 -6.17 13.89 20.96
N ASP A 217 -5.28 14.72 21.51
CA ASP A 217 -5.63 15.94 22.27
C ASP A 217 -6.48 16.93 21.46
N TYR A 218 -6.20 17.10 20.17
CA TYR A 218 -6.99 17.99 19.31
C TYR A 218 -8.45 17.51 19.12
N VAL A 219 -8.70 16.20 19.23
CA VAL A 219 -10.07 15.63 19.19
C VAL A 219 -10.77 15.87 20.52
N GLN A 220 -10.07 15.70 21.64
CA GLN A 220 -10.62 15.98 22.97
C GLN A 220 -10.95 17.47 23.13
N ALA A 221 -10.07 18.36 22.68
CA ALA A 221 -10.32 19.80 22.64
C ALA A 221 -11.54 20.15 21.77
N ALA A 222 -11.65 19.58 20.56
CA ALA A 222 -12.81 19.79 19.71
C ALA A 222 -14.12 19.30 20.36
N ARG A 223 -14.07 18.18 21.09
CA ARG A 223 -15.21 17.67 21.87
C ARG A 223 -15.59 18.59 23.02
N ALA A 224 -14.62 19.11 23.76
CA ALA A 224 -14.85 20.09 24.83
C ALA A 224 -15.48 21.40 24.31
N LEU A 225 -15.15 21.78 23.07
CA LEU A 225 -15.75 22.92 22.37
C LEU A 225 -17.13 22.60 21.75
N GLY A 226 -17.73 21.44 22.03
CA GLY A 226 -19.09 21.09 21.58
C GLY A 226 -19.19 20.66 20.12
N ALA A 227 -18.12 20.16 19.50
CA ALA A 227 -18.19 19.64 18.13
C ALA A 227 -19.16 18.44 18.04
N SER A 228 -20.09 18.50 17.08
CA SER A 228 -21.01 17.39 16.80
C SER A 228 -20.26 16.12 16.37
N ASN A 229 -20.88 14.96 16.54
CA ASN A 229 -20.29 13.67 16.17
C ASN A 229 -19.85 13.59 14.70
N SER A 230 -20.67 14.09 13.77
CA SER A 230 -20.35 14.13 12.35
C SER A 230 -19.16 15.05 12.06
N ARG A 231 -19.11 16.23 12.69
CA ARG A 231 -17.99 17.17 12.57
C ARG A 231 -16.71 16.55 13.15
N MET A 232 -16.80 15.90 14.31
CA MET A 232 -15.68 15.22 14.96
C MET A 232 -15.11 14.13 14.06
N LEU A 233 -15.97 13.26 13.52
CA LEU A 233 -15.53 12.17 12.65
C LEU A 233 -14.95 12.68 11.32
N LEU A 234 -15.68 13.49 10.57
CA LEU A 234 -15.30 13.86 9.20
C LEU A 234 -14.19 14.91 9.13
N ARG A 235 -14.13 15.86 10.09
CA ARG A 235 -13.19 16.98 10.04
C ARG A 235 -11.93 16.76 10.89
N HIS A 236 -12.02 15.99 11.97
CA HIS A 236 -10.90 15.84 12.92
C HIS A 236 -10.29 14.44 12.92
N ILE A 237 -11.10 13.39 12.77
CA ILE A 237 -10.62 12.00 12.87
C ILE A 237 -10.28 11.41 11.50
N ALA A 238 -11.22 11.42 10.56
CA ALA A 238 -11.11 10.75 9.26
C ALA A 238 -9.87 11.18 8.44
N PRO A 239 -9.48 12.48 8.37
CA PRO A 239 -8.31 12.89 7.59
C PRO A 239 -6.99 12.27 8.08
N ASN A 240 -6.90 11.91 9.36
CA ASN A 240 -5.72 11.26 9.93
C ASN A 240 -5.85 9.73 9.93
N ALA A 241 -7.07 9.21 10.11
CA ALA A 241 -7.33 7.77 10.11
C ALA A 241 -7.30 7.13 8.70
N VAL A 242 -7.36 7.93 7.63
CA VAL A 242 -7.35 7.42 6.24
C VAL A 242 -5.95 7.03 5.74
N ALA A 243 -4.87 7.55 6.33
CA ALA A 243 -3.51 7.28 5.87
C ALA A 243 -3.15 5.77 5.92
N PRO A 244 -3.35 5.05 7.05
CA PRO A 244 -3.13 3.60 7.10
C PRO A 244 -4.04 2.81 6.14
N VAL A 245 -5.26 3.29 5.93
CA VAL A 245 -6.21 2.68 4.98
C VAL A 245 -5.69 2.78 3.55
N ILE A 246 -5.22 3.96 3.14
CA ILE A 246 -4.68 4.19 1.78
C ILE A 246 -3.50 3.26 1.53
N VAL A 247 -2.56 3.20 2.48
CA VAL A 247 -1.39 2.32 2.42
C VAL A 247 -1.81 0.87 2.13
N VAL A 248 -2.71 0.31 2.96
CA VAL A 248 -3.12 -1.08 2.80
C VAL A 248 -3.95 -1.29 1.55
N ALA A 249 -4.80 -0.32 1.16
CA ALA A 249 -5.54 -0.38 -0.09
C ALA A 249 -4.61 -0.43 -1.32
N THR A 250 -3.51 0.33 -1.31
CA THR A 250 -2.51 0.29 -2.40
C THR A 250 -1.85 -1.08 -2.50
N ILE A 251 -1.45 -1.69 -1.38
CA ILE A 251 -0.89 -3.05 -1.37
C ILE A 251 -1.93 -4.08 -1.83
N ALA A 252 -3.16 -3.96 -1.32
CA ALA A 252 -4.27 -4.87 -1.64
C ALA A 252 -4.64 -4.85 -3.13
N LEU A 253 -4.41 -3.74 -3.83
CA LEU A 253 -4.63 -3.66 -5.27
C LEU A 253 -3.80 -4.69 -6.04
N GLY A 254 -2.51 -4.80 -5.75
CA GLY A 254 -1.66 -5.84 -6.34
C GLY A 254 -2.21 -7.25 -6.04
N THR A 255 -2.64 -7.48 -4.80
CA THR A 255 -3.24 -8.75 -4.38
C THR A 255 -4.55 -9.06 -5.12
N TYR A 256 -5.40 -8.06 -5.39
CA TYR A 256 -6.64 -8.27 -6.13
C TYR A 256 -6.42 -8.52 -7.62
N ILE A 257 -5.41 -7.89 -8.23
CA ILE A 257 -4.99 -8.24 -9.59
C ILE A 257 -4.55 -9.71 -9.64
N ALA A 258 -3.70 -10.15 -8.70
CA ALA A 258 -3.28 -11.55 -8.61
C ALA A 258 -4.45 -12.51 -8.35
N LEU A 259 -5.41 -12.11 -7.52
CA LEU A 259 -6.61 -12.90 -7.23
C LEU A 259 -7.52 -13.02 -8.45
N GLU A 260 -7.71 -11.95 -9.25
CA GLU A 260 -8.45 -12.04 -10.51
C GLU A 260 -7.79 -13.06 -11.43
N ALA A 261 -6.47 -12.93 -11.62
CA ALA A 261 -5.73 -13.85 -12.47
C ALA A 261 -5.84 -15.31 -11.96
N THR A 262 -5.82 -15.52 -10.65
CA THR A 262 -5.99 -16.85 -10.03
C THR A 262 -7.38 -17.42 -10.28
N LEU A 263 -8.45 -16.62 -10.09
CA LEU A 263 -9.82 -17.07 -10.32
C LEU A 263 -10.09 -17.36 -11.80
N SER A 264 -9.59 -16.50 -12.69
CA SER A 264 -9.63 -16.68 -14.14
C SER A 264 -8.83 -17.92 -14.57
N TYR A 265 -7.68 -18.16 -13.94
CA TYR A 265 -6.88 -19.35 -14.19
C TYR A 265 -7.63 -20.64 -13.87
N LEU A 266 -8.35 -20.64 -12.75
CA LEU A 266 -9.19 -21.75 -12.28
C LEU A 266 -10.52 -21.88 -13.06
N GLY A 267 -10.79 -20.99 -14.03
CA GLY A 267 -11.99 -21.05 -14.88
C GLY A 267 -13.29 -20.53 -14.25
N VAL A 268 -13.23 -19.96 -13.04
CA VAL A 268 -14.40 -19.37 -12.35
C VAL A 268 -14.43 -17.85 -12.38
N GLY A 269 -13.32 -17.21 -12.73
CA GLY A 269 -13.20 -15.76 -12.83
C GLY A 269 -13.73 -15.22 -14.15
N LEU A 270 -12.90 -14.44 -14.84
CA LEU A 270 -13.24 -13.91 -16.16
C LEU A 270 -13.22 -15.04 -17.20
N LYS A 271 -14.07 -14.92 -18.22
CA LYS A 271 -14.19 -15.90 -19.30
C LYS A 271 -14.05 -15.21 -20.67
N PRO A 272 -13.54 -15.93 -21.70
CA PRO A 272 -13.58 -15.45 -23.08
C PRO A 272 -15.00 -14.99 -23.47
N PRO A 273 -15.16 -13.93 -24.29
CA PRO A 273 -14.14 -13.26 -25.11
C PRO A 273 -13.31 -12.19 -24.36
N THR A 274 -13.48 -12.04 -23.05
CA THR A 274 -12.64 -11.13 -22.25
C THR A 274 -11.18 -11.60 -22.29
N VAL A 275 -10.26 -10.66 -22.44
CA VAL A 275 -8.81 -10.91 -22.43
C VAL A 275 -8.26 -10.44 -21.09
N SER A 276 -7.71 -11.35 -20.30
CA SER A 276 -7.00 -11.05 -19.05
C SER A 276 -5.79 -11.98 -18.93
N TRP A 277 -4.79 -11.58 -18.13
CA TRP A 277 -3.59 -12.38 -17.97
C TRP A 277 -3.87 -13.76 -17.37
N GLY A 278 -4.85 -13.88 -16.45
CA GLY A 278 -5.22 -15.17 -15.87
C GLY A 278 -5.78 -16.15 -16.91
N ILE A 279 -6.59 -15.66 -17.85
CA ILE A 279 -7.13 -16.46 -18.97
C ILE A 279 -5.98 -16.91 -19.88
N ASP A 280 -5.08 -15.99 -20.24
CA ASP A 280 -3.95 -16.27 -21.13
C ASP A 280 -2.99 -17.31 -20.53
N ILE A 281 -2.69 -17.18 -19.24
CA ILE A 281 -1.84 -18.12 -18.50
C ILE A 281 -2.51 -19.51 -18.47
N SER A 282 -3.81 -19.58 -18.20
CA SER A 282 -4.56 -20.85 -18.18
C SER A 282 -4.56 -21.54 -19.53
N ALA A 283 -4.83 -20.78 -20.60
CA ALA A 283 -4.84 -21.31 -21.97
C ALA A 283 -3.45 -21.79 -22.44
N ALA A 284 -2.38 -21.16 -21.95
CA ALA A 284 -1.01 -21.51 -22.30
C ALA A 284 -0.40 -22.63 -21.45
N SER A 285 -0.96 -22.93 -20.26
CA SER A 285 -0.46 -23.96 -19.33
C SER A 285 -0.22 -25.34 -19.99
N PRO A 286 -1.14 -25.89 -20.81
CA PRO A 286 -0.92 -27.16 -21.48
C PRO A 286 0.27 -27.16 -22.45
N TYR A 287 0.64 -25.99 -22.97
CA TYR A 287 1.64 -25.80 -24.02
C TYR A 287 2.99 -25.30 -23.49
N ILE A 288 3.19 -25.23 -22.17
CA ILE A 288 4.41 -24.69 -21.55
C ILE A 288 5.70 -25.37 -22.05
N ARG A 289 5.63 -26.66 -22.43
CA ARG A 289 6.79 -27.41 -22.94
C ARG A 289 7.11 -27.13 -24.41
N THR A 290 6.12 -26.70 -25.20
CA THR A 290 6.27 -26.52 -26.66
C THR A 290 6.32 -25.05 -27.06
N ALA A 291 5.52 -24.20 -26.41
CA ALA A 291 5.43 -22.76 -26.64
C ALA A 291 5.47 -21.99 -25.30
N PRO A 292 6.60 -22.03 -24.57
CA PRO A 292 6.70 -21.40 -23.25
C PRO A 292 6.47 -19.88 -23.30
N HIS A 293 6.81 -19.22 -24.42
CA HIS A 293 6.60 -17.78 -24.60
C HIS A 293 5.15 -17.35 -24.38
N ALA A 294 4.18 -18.19 -24.80
CA ALA A 294 2.76 -17.89 -24.68
C ALA A 294 2.29 -17.76 -23.22
N LEU A 295 2.97 -18.43 -22.29
CA LEU A 295 2.70 -18.33 -20.85
C LEU A 295 3.59 -17.29 -20.16
N LEU A 296 4.90 -17.29 -20.49
CA LEU A 296 5.89 -16.49 -19.77
C LEU A 296 5.65 -14.99 -19.90
N TRP A 297 5.21 -14.50 -21.06
CA TRP A 297 4.95 -13.07 -21.28
C TRP A 297 3.76 -12.54 -20.45
N PRO A 298 2.55 -13.13 -20.49
CA PRO A 298 1.45 -12.67 -19.65
C PRO A 298 1.72 -12.90 -18.15
N ALA A 299 2.39 -14.00 -17.77
CA ALA A 299 2.80 -14.24 -16.39
C ALA A 299 3.82 -13.21 -15.89
N GLY A 300 4.79 -12.84 -16.72
CA GLY A 300 5.76 -11.79 -16.41
C GLY A 300 5.11 -10.41 -16.26
N ALA A 301 4.18 -10.06 -17.16
CA ALA A 301 3.42 -8.82 -17.06
C ALA A 301 2.59 -8.75 -15.77
N LEU A 302 1.91 -9.85 -15.40
CA LEU A 302 1.21 -9.98 -14.13
C LEU A 302 2.16 -9.79 -12.94
N ALA A 303 3.28 -10.51 -12.91
CA ALA A 303 4.23 -10.46 -11.80
C ALA A 303 4.82 -9.06 -11.60
N VAL A 304 5.26 -8.41 -12.69
CA VAL A 304 5.78 -7.03 -12.65
C VAL A 304 4.72 -6.06 -12.14
N THR A 305 3.47 -6.22 -12.57
CA THR A 305 2.36 -5.36 -12.15
C THR A 305 2.08 -5.49 -10.66
N VAL A 306 1.95 -6.73 -10.17
CA VAL A 306 1.69 -7.01 -8.75
C VAL A 306 2.83 -6.47 -7.89
N LEU A 307 4.07 -6.73 -8.29
CA LEU A 307 5.26 -6.24 -7.59
C LEU A 307 5.31 -4.72 -7.55
N ALA A 308 5.02 -4.04 -8.67
CA ALA A 308 5.03 -2.59 -8.72
C ALA A 308 4.03 -1.96 -7.74
N PHE A 309 2.81 -2.50 -7.63
CA PHE A 309 1.81 -2.01 -6.69
C PHE A 309 2.13 -2.31 -5.23
N ILE A 310 2.71 -3.48 -4.93
CA ILE A 310 3.17 -3.81 -3.57
C ILE A 310 4.30 -2.86 -3.15
N MET A 311 5.34 -2.72 -3.99
CA MET A 311 6.46 -1.82 -3.73
C MET A 311 6.02 -0.35 -3.60
N LEU A 312 5.03 0.09 -4.40
CA LEU A 312 4.44 1.42 -4.26
C LEU A 312 3.76 1.57 -2.89
N GLY A 313 2.96 0.59 -2.48
CA GLY A 313 2.26 0.60 -1.20
C GLY A 313 3.22 0.64 0.00
N ASP A 314 4.29 -0.16 -0.05
CA ASP A 314 5.34 -0.15 0.98
C ASP A 314 6.09 1.19 1.02
N ALA A 315 6.46 1.77 -0.13
CA ALA A 315 7.09 3.09 -0.14
C ALA A 315 6.17 4.20 0.41
N VAL A 316 4.86 4.12 0.12
CA VAL A 316 3.86 5.05 0.68
C VAL A 316 3.69 4.82 2.18
N ARG A 317 3.74 3.57 2.66
CA ARG A 317 3.74 3.22 4.08
C ARG A 317 4.90 3.88 4.80
N ASP A 318 6.12 3.69 4.29
CA ASP A 318 7.34 4.18 4.91
C ASP A 318 7.34 5.71 4.99
N ALA A 319 6.82 6.39 3.96
CA ALA A 319 6.72 7.85 3.95
C ALA A 319 5.67 8.40 4.95
N LEU A 320 4.63 7.62 5.24
CA LEU A 320 3.52 7.97 6.12
C LEU A 320 3.71 7.48 7.57
N ASP A 321 4.70 6.63 7.86
CA ASP A 321 4.98 6.16 9.22
C ASP A 321 5.74 7.23 10.03
N PRO A 322 5.12 7.83 11.07
CA PRO A 322 5.76 8.85 11.88
C PRO A 322 6.85 8.28 12.80
N LYS A 323 6.93 6.95 13.02
CA LYS A 323 7.92 6.32 13.90
C LYS A 323 9.28 6.08 13.23
N LEU A 324 9.34 6.18 11.90
CA LEU A 324 10.58 6.09 11.13
C LEU A 324 11.31 7.45 11.06
N ARG A 325 10.84 8.45 11.80
CA ARG A 325 11.37 9.82 11.86
C ARG A 325 11.86 10.18 13.25
#